data_AF-A0A949UTZ7-F1
#
_entry.id   AF-A0A949UTZ7-F1
#
_cell.length_a   1.000
_cell.length_b   1.000
_cell.length_c   1.000
_cell.angle_alpha   90.00
_cell.angle_beta   90.00
_cell.angle_gamma   90.00
#
_symmetry.space_group_name_H-M   'P 1'
#
loop_
_entity.id
_entity.type
_entity.pdbx_description
1 polymer ?
#
loop_
_entity_poly.entity_id
_entity_poly.type
_entity_poly.pdbx_seq_one_letter_code
_entity_poly.pdbx_strand_id
1 'polypeptide(L)'
;MAHKTTPSNHSDREILIQLENAGIYRDGRWLVRNVDLAMHRSEIVTLIGPNGAGKSTTAKMALRVLKPDEGAIHHRAGLRIGYVPQKINIDRTLPLSVERLMALTGRLSRTDIMQALEAVGIAHLLKAEVTNLSGGEFQRALLARALARKPDIMVLDEPVQGVDFSGEAALYELIARLRDETGCGVLLISHDLHLVMAATDRVICLNGHVCCSGSPRDVTVSPEYMRLFGSRAVGPLAIYEHHHDHTHLPDGRVMHADGTVTDHCHADDGHHHHHEGNAPHA
;
A
#
# COMPACT_ATOMS: atom_id res chain seq x y z
N MET A 1 -11.71 -23.17 12.98
CA MET A 1 -10.56 -22.98 13.89
C MET A 1 -10.09 -21.54 13.73
N ALA A 2 -10.34 -20.69 14.72
CA ALA A 2 -10.10 -19.26 14.63
C ALA A 2 -8.59 -18.95 14.72
N HIS A 3 -8.04 -18.27 13.71
CA HIS A 3 -6.74 -17.62 13.82
C HIS A 3 -6.85 -16.46 14.81
N LYS A 4 -6.32 -16.66 16.02
CA LYS A 4 -6.04 -15.59 16.97
C LYS A 4 -4.86 -14.77 16.44
N THR A 5 -5.13 -13.62 15.87
CA THR A 5 -4.11 -12.59 15.60
C THR A 5 -3.79 -11.89 16.92
N THR A 6 -2.71 -12.31 17.57
CA THR A 6 -2.16 -11.64 18.76
C THR A 6 -1.60 -10.27 18.36
N PRO A 7 -1.89 -9.18 19.09
CA PRO A 7 -1.26 -7.89 18.83
C PRO A 7 0.25 -8.00 19.12
N SER A 8 1.07 -7.91 18.08
CA SER A 8 2.53 -7.96 18.23
C SER A 8 3.02 -6.67 18.90
N ASN A 9 3.66 -6.80 20.06
CA ASN A 9 4.38 -5.72 20.72
C ASN A 9 5.51 -5.22 19.78
N HIS A 10 5.39 -4.00 19.27
CA HIS A 10 6.33 -3.43 18.28
C HIS A 10 7.69 -3.05 18.91
N SER A 11 7.79 -3.04 20.24
CA SER A 11 8.98 -2.59 20.97
C SER A 11 10.19 -3.52 20.89
N ASP A 12 10.02 -4.76 20.41
CA ASP A 12 11.06 -5.80 20.42
C ASP A 12 11.64 -6.11 19.02
N ARG A 13 11.18 -5.40 17.99
CA ARG A 13 11.65 -5.60 16.60
C ARG A 13 12.89 -4.77 16.33
N GLU A 14 13.88 -5.37 15.67
CA GLU A 14 15.10 -4.68 15.23
C GLU A 14 14.76 -3.45 14.37
N ILE A 15 15.25 -2.28 14.79
CA ILE A 15 15.11 -1.02 14.06
C ILE A 15 16.15 -0.98 12.94
N LEU A 16 15.68 -0.77 11.70
CA LEU A 16 16.52 -0.68 10.51
C LEU A 16 16.82 0.77 10.14
N ILE A 17 15.81 1.63 10.19
CA ILE A 17 15.90 3.07 9.92
C ILE A 17 15.13 3.81 10.99
N GLN A 18 15.72 4.89 11.51
CA GLN A 18 15.08 5.82 12.44
C GLN A 18 15.32 7.26 11.99
N LEU A 19 14.24 8.03 11.87
CA LEU A 19 14.26 9.48 11.77
C LEU A 19 13.84 10.04 13.14
N GLU A 20 14.59 11.03 13.61
CA GLU A 20 14.35 11.70 14.89
C GLU A 20 14.27 13.21 14.65
N ASN A 21 13.10 13.79 14.89
CA ASN A 21 12.81 15.21 14.66
C ASN A 21 13.31 15.72 13.29
N ALA A 22 13.18 14.89 12.25
CA ALA A 22 13.77 15.20 10.95
C ALA A 22 12.99 16.29 10.22
N GLY A 23 13.69 17.23 9.60
CA GLY A 23 13.08 18.33 8.84
C GLY A 23 13.87 18.73 7.60
N ILE A 24 13.16 19.21 6.57
CA ILE A 24 13.73 19.76 5.33
C ILE A 24 13.13 21.15 5.07
N TYR A 25 14.01 22.13 4.94
CA TYR A 25 13.70 23.52 4.62
C TYR A 25 14.25 23.90 3.25
N ARG A 26 13.38 24.32 2.33
CA ARG A 26 13.77 24.74 0.97
C ARG A 26 12.95 25.94 0.55
N ASP A 27 13.57 26.85 -0.20
CA ASP A 27 12.91 28.01 -0.82
C ASP A 27 12.04 28.83 0.16
N GLY A 28 12.53 29.02 1.39
CA GLY A 28 11.83 29.82 2.41
C GLY A 28 10.66 29.12 3.11
N ARG A 29 10.49 27.80 2.93
CA ARG A 29 9.43 27.03 3.58
C ARG A 29 9.90 25.65 4.05
N TRP A 30 9.24 25.15 5.10
CA TRP A 30 9.38 23.75 5.52
C TRP A 30 8.62 22.85 4.53
N LEU A 31 9.32 21.91 3.92
CA LEU A 31 8.70 20.84 3.13
C LEU A 31 8.16 19.76 4.07
N VAL A 32 8.94 19.43 5.10
CA VAL A 32 8.56 18.59 6.24
C VAL A 32 9.33 19.05 7.48
N ARG A 33 8.75 18.92 8.67
CA ARG A 33 9.41 19.21 9.95
C ARG A 33 8.87 18.31 11.05
N ASN A 34 9.68 18.02 12.06
CA ASN A 34 9.29 17.19 13.22
C ASN A 34 8.77 15.82 12.79
N VAL A 35 9.54 15.15 11.93
CA VAL A 35 9.21 13.80 11.45
C VAL A 35 9.96 12.77 12.28
N ASP A 36 9.22 12.06 13.13
CA ASP A 36 9.67 10.87 13.83
C ASP A 36 9.13 9.62 13.14
N LEU A 37 10.05 8.78 12.66
CA LEU A 37 9.72 7.57 11.90
C LEU A 37 10.70 6.47 12.27
N ALA A 38 10.20 5.39 12.86
CA ALA A 38 10.93 4.14 13.00
C ALA A 38 10.52 3.19 11.87
N MET A 39 11.44 2.36 11.41
CA MET A 39 11.14 1.25 10.51
C MET A 39 11.79 -0.02 11.03
N HIS A 40 10.99 -1.07 11.16
CA HIS A 40 11.45 -2.34 11.70
C HIS A 40 11.54 -3.42 10.62
N ARG A 41 12.30 -4.48 10.94
CA ARG A 41 12.33 -5.69 10.13
C ARG A 41 10.95 -6.38 10.14
N SER A 42 10.58 -6.99 9.01
CA SER A 42 9.29 -7.67 8.82
C SER A 42 8.06 -6.81 9.16
N GLU A 43 8.12 -5.49 8.93
CA GLU A 43 7.02 -4.55 9.15
C GLU A 43 6.73 -3.79 7.85
N ILE A 44 5.45 -3.63 7.52
CA ILE A 44 4.97 -2.74 6.48
C ILE A 44 4.49 -1.46 7.15
N VAL A 45 5.24 -0.38 6.92
CA VAL A 45 4.92 0.98 7.36
C VAL A 45 4.47 1.78 6.15
N THR A 46 3.26 2.34 6.20
CA THR A 46 2.72 3.13 5.09
C THR A 46 2.63 4.60 5.42
N LEU A 47 3.27 5.45 4.62
CA LEU A 47 3.10 6.90 4.64
C LEU A 47 1.95 7.30 3.74
N ILE A 48 0.92 7.89 4.35
CA ILE A 48 -0.24 8.45 3.68
C ILE A 48 -0.31 9.97 3.86
N GLY A 49 -0.95 10.66 2.93
CA GLY A 49 -1.09 12.11 2.98
C GLY A 49 -1.46 12.69 1.62
N PRO A 50 -1.98 13.93 1.57
CA PRO A 50 -2.29 14.59 0.31
C PRO A 50 -1.04 14.83 -0.56
N ASN A 51 -1.25 15.24 -1.81
CA ASN A 51 -0.16 15.65 -2.68
C ASN A 51 0.53 16.88 -2.09
N GLY A 52 1.87 16.89 -2.10
CA GLY A 52 2.64 17.97 -1.47
C GLY A 52 2.82 17.84 0.05
N ALA A 53 2.25 16.82 0.70
CA ALA A 53 2.41 16.58 2.14
C ALA A 53 3.85 16.26 2.59
N GLY A 54 4.78 16.03 1.65
CA GLY A 54 6.18 15.72 1.95
C GLY A 54 6.51 14.22 2.06
N LYS A 55 5.64 13.33 1.54
CA LYS A 55 5.84 11.86 1.60
C LYS A 55 7.13 11.43 0.92
N SER A 56 7.30 11.78 -0.37
CA SER A 56 8.52 11.46 -1.11
C SER A 56 9.75 12.17 -0.56
N THR A 57 9.60 13.35 0.06
CA THR A 57 10.69 14.04 0.78
C THR A 57 11.13 13.22 2.00
N THR A 58 10.18 12.73 2.80
CA THR A 58 10.43 11.87 3.95
C THR A 58 11.08 10.55 3.55
N ALA A 59 10.62 9.94 2.45
CA ALA A 59 11.24 8.75 1.90
C ALA A 59 12.67 9.00 1.43
N LYS A 60 12.93 10.12 0.72
CA LYS A 60 14.28 10.49 0.32
C LYS A 60 15.21 10.78 1.50
N MET A 61 14.67 11.28 2.62
CA MET A 61 15.42 11.36 3.88
C MET A 61 15.74 9.97 4.42
N ALA A 62 14.75 9.08 4.54
CA ALA A 62 14.95 7.69 4.97
C ALA A 62 15.95 6.94 4.08
N LEU A 63 16.05 7.28 2.80
CA LEU A 63 17.04 6.73 1.87
C LEU A 63 18.43 7.38 1.97
N ARG A 64 18.62 8.40 2.82
CA ARG A 64 19.79 9.30 2.88
C ARG A 64 20.14 9.97 1.54
N VAL A 65 19.18 10.09 0.64
CA VAL A 65 19.31 10.88 -0.60
C VAL A 65 19.23 12.37 -0.28
N LEU A 66 18.41 12.74 0.70
CA LEU A 66 18.31 14.10 1.23
C LEU A 66 18.79 14.12 2.68
N LYS A 67 19.80 14.94 2.97
CA LYS A 67 20.23 15.21 4.35
C LYS A 67 19.21 16.15 5.01
N PRO A 68 18.77 15.86 6.24
CA PRO A 68 17.86 16.75 6.95
C PRO A 68 18.57 18.04 7.36
N ASP A 69 17.84 19.14 7.38
CA ASP A 69 18.30 20.43 7.90
C ASP A 69 18.14 20.51 9.44
N GLU A 70 17.17 19.78 10.00
CA GLU A 70 16.95 19.58 11.44
C GLU A 70 16.79 18.08 11.75
N GLY A 71 17.25 17.65 12.93
CA GLY A 71 17.11 16.25 13.38
C GLY A 71 18.19 15.31 12.87
N ALA A 72 17.96 13.99 13.01
CA ALA A 72 18.92 12.95 12.72
C ALA A 72 18.31 11.76 11.97
N ILE A 73 19.16 11.00 11.26
CA ILE A 73 18.80 9.79 10.52
C ILE A 73 19.77 8.66 10.87
N HIS A 74 19.28 7.67 11.60
CA HIS A 74 20.04 6.50 12.01
C HIS A 74 19.68 5.31 11.13
N HIS A 75 20.70 4.69 10.52
CA HIS A 75 20.55 3.42 9.79
C HIS A 75 21.33 2.37 10.55
N ARG A 76 20.81 1.15 10.59
CA ARG A 76 21.60 -0.01 10.98
C ARG A 76 22.84 -0.13 10.09
N ALA A 77 23.97 -0.52 10.67
CA ALA A 77 25.18 -0.81 9.91
C ALA A 77 24.93 -1.91 8.86
N GLY A 78 25.49 -1.74 7.65
CA GLY A 78 25.36 -2.72 6.56
C GLY A 78 23.95 -2.86 5.97
N LEU A 79 23.03 -1.92 6.24
CA LEU A 79 21.66 -1.96 5.75
C LEU A 79 21.60 -1.97 4.21
N ARG A 80 20.90 -2.96 3.65
CA ARG A 80 20.61 -3.03 2.21
C ARG A 80 19.21 -2.50 1.93
N ILE A 81 19.14 -1.50 1.07
CA ILE A 81 17.89 -0.82 0.72
C ILE A 81 17.53 -1.11 -0.74
N GLY A 82 16.32 -1.61 -0.98
CA GLY A 82 15.70 -1.64 -2.29
C GLY A 82 14.79 -0.41 -2.45
N TYR A 83 14.86 0.29 -3.58
CA TYR A 83 14.01 1.44 -3.86
C TYR A 83 13.28 1.27 -5.18
N VAL A 84 11.96 1.45 -5.14
CA VAL A 84 11.08 1.53 -6.31
C VAL A 84 10.53 2.96 -6.38
N PRO A 85 10.99 3.78 -7.35
CA PRO A 85 10.52 5.15 -7.49
C PRO A 85 9.14 5.23 -8.12
N GLN A 86 8.43 6.34 -7.85
CA GLN A 86 7.11 6.65 -8.41
C GLN A 86 7.09 6.64 -9.94
N LYS A 87 8.08 7.27 -10.57
CA LYS A 87 8.20 7.31 -12.04
C LYS A 87 9.62 7.02 -12.49
N ILE A 88 9.72 6.19 -13.51
CA ILE A 88 10.95 6.02 -14.31
C ILE A 88 10.58 6.36 -15.75
N ASN A 89 11.15 7.46 -16.24
CA ASN A 89 11.02 7.80 -17.65
C ASN A 89 12.05 6.99 -18.43
N ILE A 90 11.58 5.96 -19.12
CA ILE A 90 12.39 5.18 -20.05
C ILE A 90 12.10 5.72 -21.45
N ASP A 91 13.15 6.18 -22.12
CA ASP A 91 13.05 6.58 -23.52
C ASP A 91 12.65 5.36 -24.36
N ARG A 92 11.54 5.48 -25.10
CA ARG A 92 10.99 4.39 -25.93
C ARG A 92 11.90 4.01 -27.08
N THR A 93 12.87 4.85 -27.42
CA THR A 93 13.87 4.57 -28.45
C THR A 93 15.00 3.67 -27.94
N LEU A 94 15.12 3.46 -26.62
CA LEU A 94 16.14 2.61 -26.02
C LEU A 94 15.67 1.15 -26.00
N PRO A 95 16.33 0.23 -26.75
CA PRO A 95 16.05 -1.20 -26.64
C PRO A 95 16.54 -1.69 -25.27
N LEU A 96 15.60 -1.92 -24.37
CA LEU A 96 15.83 -2.28 -22.98
C LEU A 96 14.94 -3.45 -22.63
N SER A 97 15.52 -4.64 -22.62
CA SER A 97 14.86 -5.85 -22.13
C SER A 97 14.75 -5.86 -20.61
N VAL A 98 13.83 -6.68 -20.07
CA VAL A 98 13.70 -6.91 -18.62
C VAL A 98 15.02 -7.41 -18.02
N GLU A 99 15.68 -8.37 -18.67
CA GLU A 99 17.01 -8.86 -18.24
C GLU A 99 18.02 -7.73 -18.10
N ARG A 100 18.06 -6.80 -19.07
CA ARG A 100 18.98 -5.67 -19.04
C ARG A 100 18.58 -4.66 -17.96
N LEU A 101 17.29 -4.39 -17.78
CA LEU A 101 16.76 -3.55 -16.69
C LEU A 101 17.21 -4.05 -15.32
N MET A 102 17.17 -5.38 -15.11
CA MET A 102 17.60 -6.02 -13.85
C MET A 102 19.10 -5.81 -13.59
N ALA A 103 19.94 -5.83 -14.62
CA ALA A 103 21.39 -5.70 -14.50
C ALA A 103 21.91 -4.25 -14.48
N LEU A 104 21.06 -3.22 -14.64
CA LEU A 104 21.50 -1.82 -14.80
C LEU A 104 22.30 -1.27 -13.62
N THR A 105 21.92 -1.58 -12.39
CA THR A 105 22.47 -0.92 -11.19
C THR A 105 23.59 -1.72 -10.52
N GLY A 106 23.95 -2.90 -11.04
CA GLY A 106 24.98 -3.77 -10.46
C GLY A 106 24.93 -5.20 -10.97
N ARG A 107 25.94 -5.98 -10.58
CA ARG A 107 26.08 -7.38 -11.00
C ARG A 107 25.12 -8.26 -10.20
N LEU A 108 24.14 -8.84 -10.89
CA LEU A 108 23.28 -9.91 -10.38
C LEU A 108 23.60 -11.19 -11.15
N SER A 109 23.60 -12.32 -10.46
CA SER A 109 23.68 -13.61 -11.15
C SER A 109 22.38 -13.86 -11.92
N ARG A 110 22.45 -14.64 -13.01
CA ARG A 110 21.23 -15.02 -13.75
C ARG A 110 20.24 -15.77 -12.84
N THR A 111 20.75 -16.52 -11.88
CA THR A 111 19.94 -17.22 -10.88
C THR A 111 19.18 -16.24 -9.97
N ASP A 112 19.85 -15.21 -9.43
CA ASP A 112 19.18 -14.20 -8.60
C ASP A 112 18.13 -13.41 -9.40
N ILE A 113 18.41 -13.11 -10.67
CA ILE A 113 17.45 -12.44 -11.57
C ILE A 113 16.20 -13.32 -11.75
N MET A 114 16.38 -14.60 -12.07
CA MET A 114 15.27 -15.52 -12.28
C MET A 114 14.45 -15.70 -11.01
N GLN A 115 15.08 -15.94 -9.86
CA GLN A 115 14.39 -16.08 -8.58
C GLN A 115 13.56 -14.84 -8.25
N ALA A 116 14.10 -13.64 -8.47
CA ALA A 116 13.37 -12.40 -8.22
C ALA A 116 12.17 -12.22 -9.16
N LEU A 117 12.33 -12.56 -10.45
CA LEU A 117 11.23 -12.50 -11.43
C LEU A 117 10.16 -13.57 -11.20
N GLU A 118 10.55 -14.75 -10.71
CA GLU A 118 9.62 -15.81 -10.29
C GLU A 118 8.80 -15.39 -9.07
N ALA A 119 9.44 -14.77 -8.06
CA ALA A 119 8.75 -14.30 -6.86
C ALA A 119 7.62 -13.29 -7.15
N VAL A 120 7.77 -12.48 -8.21
CA VAL A 120 6.75 -11.53 -8.68
C VAL A 120 5.87 -12.05 -9.83
N GLY A 121 6.13 -13.26 -10.33
CA GLY A 121 5.31 -13.93 -11.35
C GLY A 121 5.56 -13.50 -12.81
N ILE A 122 6.68 -12.87 -13.15
CA ILE A 122 6.98 -12.38 -14.51
C ILE A 122 8.26 -12.97 -15.13
N ALA A 123 8.70 -14.13 -14.66
CA ALA A 123 9.90 -14.81 -15.18
C ALA A 123 9.87 -15.06 -16.70
N HIS A 124 8.69 -15.30 -17.26
CA HIS A 124 8.49 -15.51 -18.70
C HIS A 124 8.78 -14.24 -19.55
N LEU A 125 8.78 -13.06 -18.94
CA LEU A 125 9.05 -11.77 -19.60
C LEU A 125 10.53 -11.37 -19.60
N LEU A 126 11.44 -12.26 -19.16
CA LEU A 126 12.87 -11.96 -19.06
C LEU A 126 13.46 -11.30 -20.33
N LYS A 127 13.06 -11.77 -21.51
CA LYS A 127 13.55 -11.28 -22.81
C LYS A 127 12.63 -10.24 -23.45
N ALA A 128 11.49 -9.93 -22.85
CA ALA A 128 10.58 -8.92 -23.35
C ALA A 128 11.19 -7.53 -23.23
N GLU A 129 10.85 -6.66 -24.19
CA GLU A 129 11.18 -5.24 -24.13
C GLU A 129 10.32 -4.55 -23.07
N VAL A 130 10.95 -3.73 -22.23
CA VAL A 130 10.29 -3.01 -21.14
C VAL A 130 9.17 -2.10 -21.65
N THR A 131 9.29 -1.56 -22.87
CA THR A 131 8.27 -0.73 -23.51
C THR A 131 6.99 -1.48 -23.86
N ASN A 132 7.03 -2.81 -23.92
CA ASN A 132 5.90 -3.66 -24.28
C ASN A 132 5.16 -4.20 -23.04
N LEU A 133 5.67 -3.94 -21.84
CA LEU A 133 5.04 -4.36 -20.59
C LEU A 133 3.80 -3.52 -20.29
N SER A 134 2.76 -4.16 -19.76
CA SER A 134 1.67 -3.45 -19.08
C SER A 134 2.20 -2.68 -17.85
N GLY A 135 1.40 -1.73 -17.35
CA GLY A 135 1.75 -0.99 -16.13
C GLY A 135 2.03 -1.93 -14.94
N GLY A 136 1.19 -2.95 -14.73
CA GLY A 136 1.38 -3.92 -13.67
C GLY A 136 2.62 -4.81 -13.83
N GLU A 137 2.90 -5.28 -15.05
CA GLU A 137 4.13 -6.05 -15.33
C GLU A 137 5.39 -5.20 -15.14
N PHE A 138 5.35 -3.93 -15.56
CA PHE A 138 6.44 -3.00 -15.37
C PHE A 138 6.71 -2.77 -13.87
N GLN A 139 5.66 -2.55 -13.06
CA GLN A 139 5.81 -2.42 -11.61
C GLN A 139 6.36 -3.70 -10.96
N ARG A 140 5.89 -4.87 -11.38
CA ARG A 140 6.46 -6.17 -10.94
C ARG A 140 7.93 -6.31 -11.31
N ALA A 141 8.36 -5.83 -12.48
CA ALA A 141 9.77 -5.82 -12.87
C ALA A 141 10.61 -4.90 -11.98
N LEU A 142 10.08 -3.74 -11.58
CA LEU A 142 10.76 -2.86 -10.64
C LEU A 142 10.85 -3.46 -9.23
N LEU A 143 9.78 -4.11 -8.75
CA LEU A 143 9.79 -4.86 -7.50
C LEU A 143 10.81 -5.99 -7.53
N ALA A 144 10.81 -6.80 -8.60
CA ALA A 144 11.80 -7.87 -8.78
C ALA A 144 13.23 -7.32 -8.72
N ARG A 145 13.48 -6.18 -9.37
CA ARG A 145 14.80 -5.54 -9.38
C ARG A 145 15.23 -5.10 -7.98
N ALA A 146 14.31 -4.53 -7.19
CA ALA A 146 14.58 -4.15 -5.81
C ALA A 146 14.83 -5.40 -4.94
N LEU A 147 14.02 -6.44 -5.11
CA LEU A 147 14.09 -7.71 -4.39
C LEU A 147 15.34 -8.53 -4.69
N ALA A 148 15.84 -8.52 -5.92
CA ALA A 148 16.98 -9.33 -6.37
C ALA A 148 18.26 -9.07 -5.57
N ARG A 149 18.37 -7.91 -4.92
CA ARG A 149 19.49 -7.56 -4.04
C ARG A 149 19.36 -8.05 -2.60
N LYS A 150 18.28 -8.78 -2.31
CA LYS A 150 17.94 -9.30 -0.97
C LYS A 150 17.96 -8.16 0.06
N PRO A 151 17.15 -7.11 -0.13
CA PRO A 151 17.16 -5.95 0.74
C PRO A 151 16.71 -6.33 2.16
N ASP A 152 17.22 -5.59 3.15
CA ASP A 152 16.68 -5.62 4.50
C ASP A 152 15.42 -4.74 4.60
N ILE A 153 15.33 -3.73 3.74
CA ILE A 153 14.22 -2.80 3.66
C ILE A 153 13.91 -2.41 2.20
N MET A 154 12.64 -2.39 1.83
CA MET A 154 12.14 -1.91 0.55
C MET A 154 11.41 -0.60 0.74
N VAL A 155 11.72 0.40 -0.07
CA VAL A 155 10.99 1.68 -0.13
C VAL A 155 10.25 1.74 -1.45
N LEU A 156 8.93 1.80 -1.40
CA LEU A 156 8.02 1.76 -2.54
C LEU A 156 7.27 3.08 -2.63
N ASP A 157 7.62 3.90 -3.61
CA ASP A 157 7.00 5.22 -3.82
C ASP A 157 5.87 5.11 -4.84
N GLU A 158 4.61 5.06 -4.38
CA GLU A 158 3.40 4.85 -5.18
C GLU A 158 3.52 3.69 -6.20
N PRO A 159 3.75 2.45 -5.75
CA PRO A 159 4.04 1.31 -6.64
C PRO A 159 2.87 0.89 -7.53
N VAL A 160 1.64 1.33 -7.20
CA VAL A 160 0.42 1.02 -7.98
C VAL A 160 0.12 2.04 -9.08
N GLN A 161 0.94 3.09 -9.22
CA GLN A 161 0.67 4.12 -10.21
C GLN A 161 0.69 3.56 -11.65
N GLY A 162 -0.41 3.78 -12.38
CA GLY A 162 -0.56 3.32 -13.77
C GLY A 162 -0.95 1.85 -13.91
N VAL A 163 -1.38 1.22 -12.82
CA VAL A 163 -1.97 -0.12 -12.80
C VAL A 163 -3.49 -0.02 -12.75
N ASP A 164 -4.19 -1.02 -13.27
CA ASP A 164 -5.64 -1.17 -13.18
C ASP A 164 -6.07 -1.59 -11.78
N PHE A 165 -7.31 -1.29 -11.37
CA PHE A 165 -7.80 -1.55 -10.01
C PHE A 165 -7.59 -3.00 -9.53
N SER A 166 -7.86 -3.99 -10.40
CA SER A 166 -7.59 -5.41 -10.09
C SER A 166 -6.11 -5.70 -9.89
N GLY A 167 -5.24 -5.08 -10.69
CA GLY A 167 -3.80 -5.19 -10.58
C GLY A 167 -3.24 -4.51 -9.32
N GLU A 168 -3.85 -3.41 -8.85
CA GLU A 168 -3.43 -2.73 -7.62
C GLU A 168 -3.57 -3.64 -6.39
N ALA A 169 -4.73 -4.27 -6.22
CA ALA A 169 -4.97 -5.23 -5.13
C ALA A 169 -3.97 -6.39 -5.18
N ALA A 170 -3.78 -6.99 -6.37
CA ALA A 170 -2.81 -8.07 -6.55
C ALA A 170 -1.36 -7.63 -6.27
N LEU A 171 -1.01 -6.37 -6.51
CA LEU A 171 0.31 -5.82 -6.21
C LEU A 171 0.50 -5.64 -4.70
N TYR A 172 -0.51 -5.17 -3.97
CA TYR A 172 -0.45 -5.07 -2.51
C TYR A 172 -0.36 -6.45 -1.84
N GLU A 173 -1.14 -7.43 -2.30
CA GLU A 173 -1.01 -8.82 -1.84
C GLU A 173 0.38 -9.39 -2.12
N LEU A 174 0.94 -9.09 -3.29
CA LEU A 174 2.32 -9.46 -3.62
C LEU A 174 3.32 -8.83 -2.65
N ILE A 175 3.20 -7.54 -2.33
CA ILE A 175 4.09 -6.85 -1.38
C ILE A 175 4.00 -7.48 0.01
N ALA A 176 2.78 -7.77 0.48
CA ALA A 176 2.55 -8.44 1.76
C ALA A 176 3.20 -9.83 1.80
N ARG A 177 2.99 -10.64 0.75
CA ARG A 177 3.61 -11.97 0.63
C ARG A 177 5.14 -11.88 0.61
N LEU A 178 5.70 -10.94 -0.16
CA LEU A 178 7.16 -10.75 -0.23
C LEU A 178 7.74 -10.34 1.13
N ARG A 179 7.03 -9.51 1.92
CA ARG A 179 7.43 -9.20 3.30
C ARG A 179 7.49 -10.47 4.13
N ASP A 180 6.45 -11.30 4.08
CA ASP A 180 6.33 -12.51 4.91
C ASP A 180 7.40 -13.55 4.54
N GLU A 181 7.66 -13.75 3.24
CA GLU A 181 8.63 -14.72 2.74
C GLU A 181 10.09 -14.31 2.99
N THR A 182 10.40 -13.00 2.91
CA THR A 182 11.79 -12.50 3.00
C THR A 182 12.16 -11.91 4.36
N GLY A 183 11.17 -11.58 5.19
CA GLY A 183 11.35 -10.83 6.43
C GLY A 183 11.90 -9.41 6.21
N CYS A 184 11.74 -8.85 5.01
CA CYS A 184 12.16 -7.49 4.66
C CYS A 184 11.19 -6.47 5.26
N GLY A 185 11.68 -5.37 5.82
CA GLY A 185 10.82 -4.22 6.15
C GLY A 185 10.35 -3.52 4.87
N VAL A 186 9.17 -2.90 4.88
CA VAL A 186 8.62 -2.18 3.72
C VAL A 186 8.17 -0.79 4.14
N LEU A 187 8.71 0.25 3.51
CA LEU A 187 8.16 1.60 3.49
C LEU A 187 7.28 1.73 2.25
N LEU A 188 5.98 1.76 2.45
CA LEU A 188 5.05 2.02 1.37
C LEU A 188 4.65 3.49 1.40
N ILE A 189 4.62 4.15 0.25
CA ILE A 189 4.12 5.51 0.13
C ILE A 189 2.94 5.44 -0.81
N SER A 190 1.79 5.91 -0.32
CA SER A 190 0.56 5.89 -1.12
C SER A 190 -0.33 7.06 -0.76
N HIS A 191 -1.24 7.37 -1.66
CA HIS A 191 -2.36 8.27 -1.43
C HIS A 191 -3.71 7.54 -1.52
N ASP A 192 -3.69 6.25 -1.87
CA ASP A 192 -4.87 5.38 -1.82
C ASP A 192 -5.06 4.89 -0.39
N LEU A 193 -6.22 5.19 0.18
CA LEU A 193 -6.53 4.88 1.57
C LEU A 193 -7.07 3.46 1.71
N HIS A 194 -7.90 3.01 0.77
CA HIS A 194 -8.68 1.78 0.90
C HIS A 194 -7.79 0.55 0.81
N LEU A 195 -6.83 0.55 -0.11
CA LEU A 195 -5.93 -0.59 -0.31
C LEU A 195 -4.82 -0.65 0.76
N VAL A 196 -4.40 0.49 1.28
CA VAL A 196 -3.35 0.58 2.31
C VAL A 196 -3.80 -0.07 3.61
N MET A 197 -5.07 0.08 4.00
CA MET A 197 -5.55 -0.41 5.29
C MET A 197 -5.57 -1.94 5.40
N ALA A 198 -5.61 -2.66 4.28
CA ALA A 198 -5.65 -4.12 4.26
C ALA A 198 -4.27 -4.77 4.38
N ALA A 199 -3.22 -4.13 3.86
CA ALA A 199 -1.89 -4.73 3.68
C ALA A 199 -0.79 -4.12 4.56
N THR A 200 -1.13 -3.24 5.50
CA THR A 200 -0.17 -2.46 6.30
C THR A 200 -0.25 -2.82 7.79
N ASP A 201 0.90 -2.92 8.47
CA ASP A 201 0.92 -3.11 9.93
C ASP A 201 0.75 -1.77 10.67
N ARG A 202 1.41 -0.72 10.16
CA ARG A 202 1.39 0.62 10.76
C ARG A 202 1.27 1.72 9.71
N VAL A 203 0.34 2.64 9.94
CA VAL A 203 0.07 3.78 9.06
C VAL A 203 0.57 5.06 9.71
N ILE A 204 1.16 5.94 8.90
CA ILE A 204 1.67 7.25 9.31
C ILE A 204 1.08 8.31 8.39
N CYS A 205 0.29 9.20 8.96
CA CYS A 205 -0.31 10.32 8.27
C CYS A 205 0.66 11.50 8.25
N LEU A 206 0.95 12.02 7.06
CA LEU A 206 1.84 13.14 6.85
C LEU A 206 1.10 14.33 6.24
N ASN A 207 1.33 15.52 6.78
CA ASN A 207 0.93 16.81 6.20
C ASN A 207 1.95 17.90 6.57
N GLY A 208 3.18 17.79 6.04
CA GLY A 208 4.33 18.61 6.45
C GLY A 208 4.90 18.27 7.83
N HIS A 209 4.20 17.48 8.62
CA HIS A 209 4.62 16.87 9.88
C HIS A 209 3.82 15.56 10.07
N VAL A 210 4.19 14.75 11.06
CA VAL A 210 3.43 13.54 11.42
C VAL A 210 2.16 13.96 12.17
N CYS A 211 0.98 13.75 11.58
CA CYS A 211 -0.31 14.12 12.17
C CYS A 211 -0.93 12.99 12.99
N CYS A 212 -0.79 11.75 12.51
CA CYS A 212 -1.24 10.55 13.19
C CYS A 212 -0.31 9.37 12.86
N SER A 213 -0.19 8.43 13.79
CA SER A 213 0.52 7.17 13.58
C SER A 213 -0.11 6.06 14.42
N GLY A 214 -0.32 4.88 13.84
CA GLY A 214 -0.91 3.75 14.57
C GLY A 214 -1.23 2.59 13.65
N SER A 215 -1.93 1.59 14.16
CA SER A 215 -2.48 0.54 13.30
C SER A 215 -3.52 1.14 12.33
N PRO A 216 -3.81 0.49 11.19
CA PRO A 216 -4.91 0.90 10.30
C PRO A 216 -6.21 1.18 11.04
N ARG A 217 -6.55 0.35 12.05
CA ARG A 217 -7.78 0.47 12.85
C ARG A 217 -7.79 1.70 13.74
N ASP A 218 -6.64 2.07 14.30
CA ASP A 218 -6.53 3.23 15.20
C ASP A 218 -6.53 4.55 14.41
N VAL A 219 -5.93 4.53 13.21
CA VAL A 219 -5.80 5.73 12.37
C VAL A 219 -7.13 6.11 11.71
N THR A 220 -7.97 5.14 11.31
CA THR A 220 -9.26 5.45 10.65
C THR A 220 -10.24 6.20 11.56
N VAL A 221 -10.15 6.02 12.88
CA VAL A 221 -10.99 6.70 13.88
C VAL A 221 -10.40 8.03 14.37
N SER A 222 -9.16 8.38 13.96
CA SER A 222 -8.51 9.62 14.38
C SER A 222 -9.20 10.85 13.73
N PRO A 223 -9.48 11.92 14.52
CA PRO A 223 -9.98 13.19 13.99
C PRO A 223 -9.06 13.82 12.95
N GLU A 224 -7.75 13.67 13.11
CA GLU A 224 -6.74 14.18 12.18
C GLU A 224 -6.82 13.49 10.83
N TYR A 225 -7.01 12.17 10.82
CA TYR A 225 -7.24 11.39 9.60
C TYR A 225 -8.53 11.85 8.89
N MET A 226 -9.64 11.97 9.64
CA MET A 226 -10.90 12.48 9.10
C MET A 226 -10.78 13.91 8.55
N ARG A 227 -9.97 14.78 9.15
CA ARG A 227 -9.72 16.13 8.62
C ARG A 227 -8.88 16.13 7.34
N LEU A 228 -7.88 15.24 7.26
CA LEU A 228 -7.00 15.14 6.09
C LEU A 228 -7.71 14.50 4.90
N PHE A 229 -8.62 13.56 5.14
CA PHE A 229 -9.20 12.72 4.10
C PHE A 229 -10.72 12.83 3.96
N GLY A 230 -11.41 13.52 4.89
CA GLY A 230 -12.79 14.04 4.79
C GLY A 230 -13.77 13.19 4.02
N SER A 231 -13.94 13.50 2.74
CA SER A 231 -14.88 12.87 1.80
C SER A 231 -14.37 11.60 1.10
N ARG A 232 -13.04 11.37 1.06
CA ARG A 232 -12.42 10.16 0.48
C ARG A 232 -12.42 8.98 1.44
N ALA A 233 -12.42 9.25 2.75
CA ALA A 233 -12.55 8.21 3.77
C ALA A 233 -13.96 7.58 3.82
N VAL A 234 -14.96 8.20 3.18
CA VAL A 234 -16.40 7.84 3.24
C VAL A 234 -16.91 7.20 1.93
N GLY A 235 -16.03 6.91 0.95
CA GLY A 235 -16.37 6.13 -0.26
C GLY A 235 -16.38 4.61 -0.01
N PRO A 236 -17.12 3.81 -0.82
CA PRO A 236 -17.96 2.66 -0.41
C PRO A 236 -17.24 1.39 0.08
N LEU A 237 -15.96 1.48 0.43
CA LEU A 237 -15.14 0.37 0.93
C LEU A 237 -14.45 0.70 2.25
N ALA A 238 -14.88 1.76 2.95
CA ALA A 238 -14.59 1.92 4.36
C ALA A 238 -15.23 0.73 5.08
N ILE A 239 -14.42 -0.25 5.48
CA ILE A 239 -14.73 -1.44 6.29
C ILE A 239 -16.21 -1.45 6.69
N TYR A 240 -17.07 -1.93 5.78
CA TYR A 240 -18.43 -2.23 6.16
C TYR A 240 -18.33 -3.59 6.84
N GLU A 241 -18.07 -3.56 8.14
CA GLU A 241 -18.27 -4.72 8.98
C GLU A 241 -19.78 -4.96 8.98
N HIS A 242 -20.28 -5.80 8.05
CA HIS A 242 -21.63 -6.31 8.12
C HIS A 242 -21.71 -7.19 9.37
N HIS A 243 -22.03 -6.60 10.52
CA HIS A 243 -22.66 -7.36 11.59
C HIS A 243 -24.05 -7.73 11.07
N HIS A 244 -24.16 -8.90 10.45
CA HIS A 244 -25.47 -9.51 10.22
C HIS A 244 -26.00 -9.94 11.58
N ASP A 245 -26.90 -9.14 12.14
CA ASP A 245 -27.77 -9.52 13.25
C ASP A 245 -29.01 -10.30 12.76
N HIS A 246 -29.01 -10.74 11.49
CA HIS A 246 -30.14 -11.43 10.88
C HIS A 246 -29.75 -12.74 10.19
N THR A 247 -30.71 -13.64 10.11
CA THR A 247 -30.60 -14.97 9.48
C THR A 247 -31.55 -15.06 8.28
N HIS A 248 -31.04 -15.49 7.13
CA HIS A 248 -31.89 -15.76 5.96
C HIS A 248 -32.60 -17.11 6.09
N LEU A 249 -33.92 -17.10 5.90
CA LEU A 249 -34.75 -18.30 5.84
C LEU A 249 -34.69 -18.94 4.44
N PRO A 250 -34.96 -20.25 4.31
CA PRO A 250 -34.89 -20.97 3.03
C PRO A 250 -35.85 -20.45 1.94
N ASP A 251 -36.86 -19.68 2.33
CA ASP A 251 -37.84 -19.04 1.46
C ASP A 251 -37.46 -17.63 1.01
N GLY A 252 -36.26 -17.15 1.40
CA GLY A 252 -35.72 -15.85 1.00
C GLY A 252 -35.99 -14.71 1.98
N ARG A 253 -36.76 -14.94 3.06
CA ARG A 253 -37.06 -13.92 4.08
C ARG A 253 -35.94 -13.75 5.09
N VAL A 254 -35.90 -12.61 5.76
CA VAL A 254 -34.86 -12.21 6.70
C VAL A 254 -35.42 -12.20 8.12
N MET A 255 -34.83 -12.98 9.03
CA MET A 255 -35.17 -12.99 10.46
C MET A 255 -34.15 -12.15 11.24
N HIS A 256 -34.59 -11.05 11.84
CA HIS A 256 -33.76 -10.13 12.64
C HIS A 256 -33.50 -10.68 14.05
N ALA A 257 -32.52 -10.10 14.76
CA ALA A 257 -32.12 -10.53 16.10
C ALA A 257 -33.25 -10.41 17.15
N ASP A 258 -34.25 -9.56 16.90
CA ASP A 258 -35.45 -9.40 17.73
C ASP A 258 -36.55 -10.44 17.45
N GLY A 259 -36.32 -11.34 16.48
CA GLY A 259 -37.26 -12.39 16.06
C GLY A 259 -38.29 -11.94 15.02
N THR A 260 -38.24 -10.70 14.53
CA THR A 260 -39.11 -10.23 13.44
C THR A 260 -38.64 -10.76 12.09
N VAL A 261 -39.57 -10.95 11.15
CA VAL A 261 -39.29 -11.46 9.80
C VAL A 261 -39.73 -10.43 8.76
N THR A 262 -38.82 -10.01 7.88
CA THR A 262 -39.08 -9.09 6.78
C THR A 262 -38.69 -9.70 5.43
N ASP A 263 -39.29 -9.23 4.34
CA ASP A 263 -38.95 -9.69 3.00
C ASP A 263 -37.63 -9.10 2.48
N HIS A 264 -37.15 -8.01 3.10
CA HIS A 264 -35.94 -7.28 2.71
C HIS A 264 -35.08 -6.90 3.92
N CYS A 265 -33.77 -6.74 3.72
CA CYS A 265 -32.80 -6.46 4.79
C CYS A 265 -32.90 -5.03 5.38
N HIS A 266 -33.59 -4.11 4.71
CA HIS A 266 -33.76 -2.73 5.16
C HIS A 266 -35.22 -2.29 5.09
N ALA A 267 -35.69 -1.57 6.11
CA ALA A 267 -37.04 -1.02 6.16
C ALA A 267 -37.28 0.14 5.17
N ASP A 268 -36.21 0.71 4.60
CA ASP A 268 -36.25 1.88 3.71
C ASP A 268 -36.07 1.56 2.21
N ASP A 269 -35.92 0.29 1.82
CA ASP A 269 -35.82 -0.12 0.39
C ASP A 269 -37.20 -0.23 -0.29
N GLY A 270 -38.05 0.78 -0.07
CA GLY A 270 -39.35 0.92 -0.72
C GLY A 270 -39.26 1.63 -2.07
N HIS A 271 -38.64 1.01 -3.08
CA HIS A 271 -38.69 1.50 -4.46
C HIS A 271 -39.38 0.51 -5.41
N HIS A 272 -40.69 0.76 -5.57
CA HIS A 272 -41.54 0.57 -6.74
C HIS A 272 -41.13 -0.44 -7.82
N HIS A 273 -41.85 -1.57 -7.87
CA HIS A 273 -42.29 -2.17 -9.14
C HIS A 273 -43.70 -2.74 -8.98
N HIS A 274 -44.73 -1.91 -9.23
CA HIS A 274 -46.06 -2.43 -9.56
C HIS A 274 -46.05 -2.89 -11.02
N HIS A 275 -46.08 -4.20 -11.21
CA HIS A 275 -46.55 -4.85 -12.43
C HIS A 275 -48.09 -4.92 -12.36
N GLU A 276 -48.80 -4.24 -13.25
CA GLU A 276 -50.14 -4.64 -13.65
C GLU A 276 -50.11 -5.00 -15.14
N GLY A 277 -50.34 -6.28 -15.43
CA GLY A 277 -50.64 -6.75 -16.77
C GLY A 277 -52.14 -6.69 -17.04
N ASN A 278 -52.55 -6.49 -18.29
CA ASN A 278 -53.28 -7.48 -19.09
C ASN A 278 -53.60 -6.89 -20.48
N ALA A 279 -53.45 -7.70 -21.54
CA ALA A 279 -54.06 -7.47 -22.87
C ALA A 279 -55.57 -7.82 -22.82
N PRO A 280 -56.37 -7.85 -23.92
CA PRO A 280 -56.18 -7.47 -25.33
C PRO A 280 -57.38 -6.67 -25.94
N HIS A 281 -57.31 -6.26 -27.22
CA HIS A 281 -58.29 -6.52 -28.30
C HIS A 281 -58.36 -5.45 -29.41
N ALA A 282 -58.50 -5.98 -30.63
CA ALA A 282 -58.91 -5.41 -31.92
C ALA A 282 -57.86 -4.60 -32.71
#